data_AF-A0A319C204-F1
#
_entry.id   AF-A0A319C204-F1
#
_cell.length_a   1.000
_cell.length_b   1.000
_cell.length_c   1.000
_cell.angle_alpha   90.00
_cell.angle_beta   90.00
_cell.angle_gamma   90.00
#
_symmetry.space_group_name_H-M   'P 1'
#
loop_
_entity.id
_entity.type
_entity.pdbx_description
1 polymer ?
#
loop_
_entity_poly.entity_id
_entity_poly.type
_entity_poly.pdbx_seq_one_letter_code
_entity_poly.pdbx_strand_id
1 'polypeptide(L)'
;MAQLDNRVPGHNDATYDTVPENDQIFKIEFLEIAPTPIIADRVFFVYLRGCLPESKKKELVLPDEALINATLKISASVVYPDGSHDDEDSTTGPLKTTPFNNLAHLTIRDTFGVQVDYMPSSNCSEILLDFQFLTMFLRTGMWTFKVDARAGDANNTCLFAMKLTQWLEGRLN
;
A
#
# COMPACT_ATOMS: atom_id res chain seq x y z
N MET A 1 -19.85 -14.44 -14.41
CA MET A 1 -19.80 -13.04 -13.95
C MET A 1 -19.57 -13.06 -12.46
N ALA A 2 -18.32 -12.98 -12.02
CA ALA A 2 -17.96 -12.97 -10.60
C ALA A 2 -16.57 -12.36 -10.47
N GLN A 3 -16.48 -11.06 -10.18
CA GLN A 3 -15.23 -10.43 -9.71
C GLN A 3 -15.47 -9.02 -9.10
N LEU A 4 -16.60 -8.82 -8.40
CA LEU A 4 -16.79 -7.58 -7.64
C LEU A 4 -16.24 -7.68 -6.19
N ASP A 5 -16.06 -8.89 -5.66
CA ASP A 5 -15.85 -9.14 -4.23
C ASP A 5 -14.40 -9.02 -3.73
N ASN A 6 -13.47 -8.50 -4.54
CA ASN A 6 -12.06 -8.38 -4.14
C ASN A 6 -11.48 -6.95 -4.27
N ARG A 7 -12.33 -5.95 -4.54
CA ARG A 7 -11.90 -4.55 -4.64
C ARG A 7 -11.70 -3.95 -3.25
N VAL A 8 -10.62 -3.21 -3.06
CA VAL A 8 -10.42 -2.45 -1.82
C VAL A 8 -11.43 -1.30 -1.77
N PRO A 9 -12.14 -1.08 -0.64
CA PRO A 9 -13.13 -0.01 -0.53
C PRO A 9 -12.57 1.37 -0.87
N GLY A 10 -13.35 2.23 -1.54
CA GLY A 10 -13.03 3.64 -1.79
C GLY A 10 -12.92 4.05 -3.26
N HIS A 11 -12.18 5.13 -3.52
CA HIS A 11 -11.97 5.72 -4.86
C HIS A 11 -10.60 5.30 -5.43
N ASN A 12 -10.50 4.04 -5.84
CA ASN A 12 -9.28 3.43 -6.37
C ASN A 12 -9.64 2.18 -7.19
N ASP A 13 -8.75 1.74 -8.07
CA ASP A 13 -8.93 0.47 -8.83
C ASP A 13 -8.11 -0.69 -8.24
N ALA A 14 -7.76 -0.61 -6.95
CA ALA A 14 -6.98 -1.63 -6.27
C ALA A 14 -7.85 -2.82 -5.84
N THR A 15 -7.22 -3.98 -5.78
CA THR A 15 -7.81 -5.23 -5.26
C THR A 15 -6.93 -5.79 -4.15
N TYR A 16 -7.50 -6.54 -3.21
CA TYR A 16 -6.69 -7.32 -2.29
C TYR A 16 -5.78 -8.28 -3.05
N ASP A 17 -4.52 -8.40 -2.63
CA ASP A 17 -3.55 -9.22 -3.33
C ASP A 17 -3.61 -10.69 -2.85
N THR A 18 -2.47 -11.33 -2.59
CA THR A 18 -2.39 -12.77 -2.31
C THR A 18 -3.05 -13.13 -0.97
N VAL A 19 -3.10 -12.18 -0.03
CA VAL A 19 -3.79 -12.34 1.25
C VAL A 19 -5.22 -11.79 1.13
N PRO A 20 -6.27 -12.62 1.30
CA PRO A 20 -7.66 -12.16 1.26
C PRO A 20 -7.97 -11.16 2.38
N GLU A 21 -8.95 -10.28 2.18
CA GLU A 21 -9.38 -9.27 3.17
C GLU A 21 -9.58 -9.84 4.59
N ASN A 22 -10.26 -10.97 4.72
CA ASN A 22 -10.61 -11.57 6.01
C ASN A 22 -9.39 -12.08 6.82
N ASP A 23 -8.27 -12.30 6.13
CA ASP A 23 -7.01 -12.77 6.70
C ASP A 23 -6.05 -11.61 7.01
N GLN A 24 -6.38 -10.39 6.57
CA GLN A 24 -5.67 -9.16 6.92
C GLN A 24 -6.18 -8.63 8.26
N ILE A 25 -5.28 -8.16 9.12
CA ILE A 25 -5.69 -7.70 10.47
C ILE A 25 -6.04 -6.21 10.49
N PHE A 26 -5.50 -5.42 9.56
CA PHE A 26 -5.90 -4.03 9.38
C PHE A 26 -7.13 -3.96 8.49
N LYS A 27 -8.27 -3.62 9.08
CA LYS A 27 -9.52 -3.49 8.36
C LYS A 27 -9.52 -2.17 7.60
N ILE A 28 -9.30 -2.25 6.29
CA ILE A 28 -9.38 -1.09 5.39
C ILE A 28 -10.83 -0.63 5.32
N GLU A 29 -11.08 0.62 5.68
CA GLU A 29 -12.39 1.26 5.53
C GLU A 29 -12.50 2.04 4.23
N PHE A 30 -11.38 2.64 3.79
CA PHE A 30 -11.36 3.50 2.63
C PHE A 30 -9.94 3.66 2.09
N LEU A 31 -9.80 3.56 0.77
CA LEU A 31 -8.58 3.86 0.02
C LEU A 31 -8.91 4.84 -1.11
N GLU A 32 -8.16 5.94 -1.18
CA GLU A 32 -8.20 6.90 -2.26
C GLU A 32 -6.83 7.02 -2.92
N ILE A 33 -6.83 7.02 -4.24
CA ILE A 33 -5.66 7.32 -5.06
C ILE A 33 -6.01 8.51 -5.93
N ALA A 34 -5.25 9.60 -5.86
CA ALA A 34 -5.58 10.84 -6.55
C ALA A 34 -4.36 11.43 -7.26
N PRO A 35 -4.41 11.65 -8.59
CA PRO A 35 -5.51 11.31 -9.48
C PRO A 35 -5.63 9.78 -9.68
N THR A 36 -6.84 9.32 -9.99
CA THR A 36 -7.10 7.99 -10.56
C THR A 36 -7.63 8.16 -11.99
N PRO A 37 -6.97 7.59 -13.01
CA PRO A 37 -5.71 6.83 -12.95
C PRO A 37 -4.50 7.72 -12.59
N ILE A 38 -3.41 7.09 -12.14
CA ILE A 38 -2.18 7.81 -11.84
C ILE A 38 -1.58 8.33 -13.15
N ILE A 39 -1.08 9.56 -13.12
CA ILE A 39 -0.45 10.21 -14.26
C ILE A 39 1.04 10.35 -13.95
N ALA A 40 1.89 9.77 -14.79
CA ALA A 40 3.34 9.91 -14.66
C ALA A 40 3.78 11.39 -14.79
N ASP A 41 4.90 11.75 -14.17
CA ASP A 41 5.39 13.12 -13.97
C ASP A 41 4.43 14.06 -13.22
N ARG A 42 3.39 13.54 -12.57
CA ARG A 42 2.57 14.26 -11.60
C ARG A 42 2.66 13.60 -10.23
N VAL A 43 2.63 14.43 -9.19
CA VAL A 43 2.44 13.93 -7.83
C VAL A 43 1.05 13.30 -7.75
N PHE A 44 1.00 12.09 -7.20
CA PHE A 44 -0.24 11.47 -6.76
C PHE A 44 -0.20 11.23 -5.26
N PHE A 45 -1.39 11.14 -4.69
CA PHE A 45 -1.62 10.90 -3.28
C PHE A 45 -2.30 9.56 -3.09
N VAL A 46 -1.86 8.80 -2.09
CA VAL A 46 -2.58 7.66 -1.57
C VAL A 46 -3.04 8.02 -0.17
N TYR A 47 -4.34 7.88 0.09
CA TYR A 47 -4.93 8.01 1.41
C TYR A 47 -5.60 6.69 1.77
N LEU A 48 -5.05 6.00 2.77
CA LEU A 48 -5.57 4.75 3.30
C LEU A 48 -6.07 4.98 4.72
N ARG A 49 -7.36 4.76 4.96
CA ARG A 49 -7.97 4.75 6.30
C ARG A 49 -8.41 3.34 6.65
N GLY A 50 -8.12 2.95 7.89
CA GLY A 50 -8.62 1.70 8.44
C GLY A 50 -8.39 1.62 9.93
N CYS A 51 -8.71 0.46 10.51
CA CYS A 51 -8.59 0.25 11.95
C CYS A 51 -8.05 -1.14 12.25
N LEU A 52 -7.35 -1.27 13.37
CA LEU A 52 -6.91 -2.54 13.90
C LEU A 52 -7.95 -3.02 14.94
N PRO A 53 -8.79 -4.03 14.65
CA PRO A 53 -9.81 -4.45 15.60
C PRO A 53 -9.19 -5.07 16.85
N GLU A 54 -9.60 -4.59 18.03
CA GLU A 54 -9.16 -5.12 19.32
C GLU A 54 -9.37 -6.64 19.46
N SER A 55 -10.43 -7.18 18.83
CA SER A 55 -10.69 -8.62 18.80
C SER A 55 -9.57 -9.40 18.11
N LYS A 56 -9.17 -8.98 16.90
CA LYS A 56 -8.08 -9.60 16.13
C LYS A 56 -6.75 -9.48 16.85
N LYS A 57 -6.49 -8.32 17.47
CA LYS A 57 -5.27 -8.08 18.24
C LYS A 57 -5.15 -9.01 19.44
N LYS A 58 -6.25 -9.23 20.18
CA LYS A 58 -6.33 -10.17 21.31
C LYS A 58 -6.23 -11.63 20.87
N GLU A 59 -6.91 -12.00 19.78
CA GLU A 59 -6.85 -13.34 19.20
C GLU A 59 -5.42 -13.74 18.84
N LEU A 60 -4.66 -12.81 18.25
CA LEU A 60 -3.28 -13.03 17.81
C LEU A 60 -2.24 -12.74 18.90
N VAL A 61 -2.65 -12.23 20.06
CA VAL A 61 -1.76 -11.77 21.13
C VAL A 61 -0.69 -10.82 20.57
N LEU A 62 -1.11 -9.90 19.68
CA LEU A 62 -0.19 -9.04 18.94
C LEU A 62 0.42 -7.98 19.87
N PRO A 63 1.74 -8.01 20.13
CA PRO A 63 2.38 -7.02 20.98
C PRO A 63 2.47 -5.68 20.25
N ASP A 64 2.46 -4.57 21.00
CA ASP A 64 2.60 -3.23 20.40
C ASP A 64 3.93 -3.08 19.64
N GLU A 65 4.99 -3.74 20.12
CA GLU A 65 6.30 -3.81 19.46
C GLU A 65 6.22 -4.36 18.03
N ALA A 66 5.23 -5.22 17.72
CA ALA A 66 5.04 -5.73 16.38
C ALA A 66 4.61 -4.63 15.39
N LEU A 67 3.90 -3.60 15.85
CA LEU A 67 3.54 -2.46 15.00
C LEU A 67 4.71 -1.49 14.83
N ILE A 68 5.55 -1.34 15.85
CA ILE A 68 6.79 -0.55 15.78
C ILE A 68 7.77 -1.16 14.77
N ASN A 69 7.88 -2.50 14.78
CA ASN A 69 8.74 -3.26 13.88
C ASN A 69 8.05 -3.68 12.58
N ALA A 70 6.87 -3.12 12.29
CA ALA A 70 6.16 -3.43 11.06
C ALA A 70 6.97 -3.04 9.82
N THR A 71 6.79 -3.79 8.75
CA THR A 71 7.46 -3.57 7.48
C THR A 71 6.44 -3.28 6.38
N LEU A 72 6.87 -2.52 5.38
CA LEU A 72 6.14 -2.26 4.16
C LEU A 72 7.02 -2.70 3.00
N LYS A 73 6.55 -3.71 2.27
CA LYS A 73 7.11 -4.13 0.99
C LYS A 73 6.31 -3.49 -0.13
N ILE A 74 7.00 -2.88 -1.09
CA ILE A 74 6.42 -2.36 -2.32
C ILE A 74 7.07 -3.12 -3.46
N SER A 75 6.27 -3.69 -4.34
CA SER A 75 6.76 -4.35 -5.56
C SER A 75 6.08 -3.85 -6.81
N ALA A 76 6.80 -3.93 -7.93
CA ALA A 76 6.33 -3.49 -9.22
C ALA A 76 6.72 -4.52 -10.29
N SER A 77 5.83 -4.75 -11.24
CA SER A 77 6.07 -5.53 -12.46
C SER A 77 5.37 -4.85 -13.62
N VAL A 78 5.81 -5.12 -14.84
CA VAL A 78 5.24 -4.50 -16.05
C VAL A 78 5.11 -5.51 -17.18
N VAL A 79 3.97 -5.46 -17.88
CA VAL A 79 3.77 -6.14 -19.16
C VAL A 79 3.73 -5.09 -20.27
N TYR A 80 4.60 -5.26 -21.26
CA TYR A 80 4.78 -4.34 -22.38
C TYR A 80 3.76 -4.59 -23.51
N PRO A 81 3.59 -3.62 -24.43
CA PRO A 81 2.62 -3.75 -25.52
C PRO A 81 2.88 -4.95 -26.45
N ASP A 82 4.13 -5.38 -26.57
CA ASP A 82 4.54 -6.54 -27.36
C ASP A 82 4.37 -7.88 -26.62
N GLY A 83 3.88 -7.84 -25.38
CA GLY A 83 3.67 -8.99 -24.50
C GLY A 83 4.91 -9.44 -23.73
N SER A 84 6.08 -8.81 -23.94
CA SER A 84 7.24 -9.01 -23.07
C SER A 84 6.97 -8.42 -21.68
N HIS A 85 7.73 -8.84 -20.67
CA HIS A 85 7.56 -8.37 -19.30
C HIS A 85 8.90 -8.29 -18.58
N ASP A 86 8.96 -7.40 -17.60
CA ASP A 86 10.01 -7.45 -16.58
C ASP A 86 9.52 -8.28 -15.39
N ASP A 87 10.47 -8.99 -14.77
CA ASP A 87 10.24 -9.66 -13.51
C ASP A 87 9.84 -8.66 -12.40
N GLU A 88 9.14 -9.15 -11.38
CA GLU A 88 8.76 -8.33 -10.23
C GLU A 88 10.01 -7.87 -9.46
N ASP A 89 10.22 -6.56 -9.38
CA ASP A 89 11.21 -5.95 -8.50
C ASP A 89 10.54 -5.44 -7.22
N SER A 90 11.26 -5.45 -6.10
CA SER A 90 10.69 -5.06 -4.82
C SER A 90 11.69 -4.45 -3.85
N THR A 91 11.18 -3.53 -3.03
CA THR A 91 11.89 -2.94 -1.90
C THR A 91 11.08 -3.12 -0.62
N THR A 92 11.76 -3.34 0.49
CA THR A 92 11.14 -3.48 1.81
C THR A 92 11.80 -2.50 2.77
N GLY A 93 10.97 -1.75 3.49
CA GLY A 93 11.39 -0.84 4.54
C GLY A 93 10.50 -0.92 5.78
N PRO A 94 10.81 -0.16 6.83
CA PRO A 94 9.92 -0.04 7.98
C PRO A 94 8.62 0.67 7.59
N LEU A 95 7.48 0.19 8.12
CA LEU A 95 6.21 0.89 8.04
C LEU A 95 6.16 1.95 9.15
N LYS A 96 6.73 3.11 8.85
CA LYS A 96 6.76 4.26 9.75
C LYS A 96 6.74 5.57 8.97
N THR A 97 6.31 6.64 9.62
CA THR A 97 6.38 7.99 9.04
C THR A 97 7.81 8.28 8.59
N THR A 98 7.99 8.46 7.28
CA THR A 98 9.30 8.52 6.63
C THR A 98 9.30 9.52 5.47
N PRO A 99 10.15 10.56 5.52
CA PRO A 99 10.52 11.32 4.33
C PRO A 99 11.57 10.50 3.55
N PHE A 100 11.15 9.77 2.52
CA PHE A 100 12.09 8.95 1.75
C PHE A 100 13.05 9.81 0.95
N ASN A 101 12.51 10.84 0.29
CA ASN A 101 13.24 11.86 -0.45
C ASN A 101 12.27 13.00 -0.85
N ASN A 102 12.74 13.96 -1.64
CA ASN A 102 11.94 15.10 -2.10
C ASN A 102 10.74 14.73 -3.00
N LEU A 103 10.60 13.46 -3.40
CA LEU A 103 9.53 12.95 -4.25
C LEU A 103 8.55 12.05 -3.51
N ALA A 104 8.78 11.76 -2.22
CA ALA A 104 8.10 10.68 -1.53
C ALA A 104 8.07 10.84 0.00
N HIS A 105 6.87 11.00 0.56
CA HIS A 105 6.68 11.01 2.02
C HIS A 105 5.55 10.07 2.41
N LEU A 106 5.84 9.15 3.33
CA LEU A 106 4.83 8.36 4.02
C LEU A 106 4.56 9.00 5.38
N THR A 107 3.30 9.28 5.68
CA THR A 107 2.85 9.83 6.96
C THR A 107 1.78 8.93 7.55
N ILE A 108 1.89 8.63 8.84
CA ILE A 108 0.88 7.92 9.61
C ILE A 108 0.22 8.92 10.54
N ARG A 109 -1.11 8.94 10.57
CA ARG A 109 -1.92 9.72 11.52
C ARG A 109 -2.76 8.81 12.39
N ASP A 110 -2.94 9.20 13.64
CA ASP A 110 -3.89 8.57 14.54
C ASP A 110 -5.35 8.97 14.23
N THR A 111 -6.29 8.45 15.01
CA THR A 111 -7.72 8.74 14.85
C THR A 111 -8.10 10.21 15.02
N PHE A 112 -7.22 11.04 15.60
CA PHE A 112 -7.42 12.47 15.78
C PHE A 112 -6.72 13.29 14.67
N GLY A 113 -6.08 12.63 13.71
CA GLY A 113 -5.30 13.28 12.66
C GLY A 113 -3.93 13.77 13.13
N VAL A 114 -3.46 13.35 14.31
CA VAL A 114 -2.12 13.68 14.80
C VAL A 114 -1.12 12.77 14.12
N GLN A 115 -0.08 13.36 13.53
CA GLN A 115 1.03 12.60 12.96
C GLN A 115 1.76 11.81 14.05
N VAL A 116 1.98 10.53 13.79
CA VAL A 116 2.68 9.59 14.67
C VAL A 116 3.73 8.83 13.88
N ASP A 117 4.73 8.28 14.56
CA ASP A 117 5.81 7.55 13.88
C ASP A 117 5.37 6.17 13.39
N TYR A 118 4.52 5.47 14.14
CA TYR A 118 4.09 4.09 13.86
C TYR A 118 2.58 3.98 13.94
N MET A 119 2.00 2.94 13.35
CA MET A 119 0.57 2.70 13.46
C MET A 119 0.15 2.55 14.94
N PRO A 120 -0.82 3.35 15.41
CA PRO A 120 -1.37 3.20 16.73
C PRO A 120 -1.94 1.80 16.93
N SER A 121 -1.71 1.27 18.12
CA SER A 121 -2.11 -0.09 18.45
C SER A 121 -3.57 -0.22 18.87
N SER A 122 -4.28 0.91 18.95
CA SER A 122 -5.70 1.03 19.24
C SER A 122 -6.34 2.00 18.25
N ASN A 123 -7.62 1.81 17.98
CA ASN A 123 -8.44 2.65 17.10
C ASN A 123 -8.02 2.61 15.62
N CYS A 124 -8.47 3.63 14.89
CA CYS A 124 -8.24 3.80 13.47
C CYS A 124 -7.02 4.65 13.22
N SER A 125 -6.39 4.42 12.08
CA SER A 125 -5.24 5.17 11.60
C SER A 125 -5.41 5.50 10.13
N GLU A 126 -4.66 6.51 9.73
CA GLU A 126 -4.57 6.94 8.35
C GLU A 126 -3.13 6.84 7.89
N ILE A 127 -2.91 6.29 6.71
CA ILE A 127 -1.61 6.24 6.04
C ILE A 127 -1.73 7.09 4.78
N LEU A 128 -0.87 8.10 4.69
CA LEU A 128 -0.78 9.00 3.56
C LEU A 128 0.54 8.78 2.86
N LEU A 129 0.51 8.71 1.54
CA LEU A 129 1.70 8.73 0.70
C LEU A 129 1.53 9.83 -0.35
N ASP A 130 2.44 10.79 -0.37
CA ASP A 130 2.68 11.57 -1.58
C ASP A 130 3.82 10.91 -2.36
N PHE A 131 3.65 10.72 -3.66
CA PHE A 131 4.66 10.13 -4.51
C PHE A 131 4.60 10.67 -5.93
N GLN A 132 5.74 10.66 -6.63
CA GLN A 132 5.82 10.97 -8.05
C GLN A 132 6.58 9.87 -8.80
N PHE A 133 5.92 9.23 -9.76
CA PHE A 133 6.63 8.43 -10.77
C PHE A 133 7.24 9.35 -11.82
N LEU A 134 8.55 9.27 -12.00
CA LEU A 134 9.24 10.02 -13.05
C LEU A 134 9.24 9.19 -14.34
N THR A 135 8.72 9.76 -15.43
CA THR A 135 8.56 9.06 -16.72
C THR A 135 9.88 8.56 -17.29
N MET A 136 11.00 9.21 -16.95
CA MET A 136 12.34 8.79 -17.36
C MET A 136 12.77 7.42 -16.81
N PHE A 137 12.11 6.93 -15.76
CA PHE A 137 12.36 5.61 -15.17
C PHE A 137 11.27 4.58 -15.53
N LEU A 138 10.30 4.95 -16.36
CA LEU A 138 9.21 4.07 -16.78
C LEU A 138 9.32 3.78 -18.28
N ARG A 139 9.09 2.53 -18.65
CA ARG A 139 8.69 2.11 -19.99
C ARG A 139 7.17 2.07 -20.08
N THR A 140 6.63 2.38 -21.25
CA THR A 140 5.17 2.33 -21.49
C THR A 140 4.67 0.89 -21.40
N GLY A 141 3.66 0.64 -20.57
CA GLY A 141 3.09 -0.70 -20.39
C GLY A 141 2.01 -0.77 -19.31
N MET A 142 1.53 -1.99 -19.08
CA MET A 142 0.63 -2.33 -17.98
C MET A 142 1.44 -2.60 -16.72
N TRP A 143 1.51 -1.62 -15.84
CA TRP A 143 2.20 -1.71 -14.56
C TRP A 143 1.30 -2.29 -13.49
N THR A 144 1.84 -3.23 -12.71
CA THR A 144 1.21 -3.76 -11.49
C THR A 144 2.07 -3.41 -10.29
N PHE A 145 1.50 -2.62 -9.39
CA PHE A 145 2.09 -2.27 -8.10
C PHE A 145 1.43 -3.10 -7.00
N LYS A 146 2.22 -3.66 -6.11
CA LYS A 146 1.74 -4.34 -4.90
C LYS A 146 2.31 -3.67 -3.68
N VAL A 147 1.50 -3.59 -2.64
CA VAL A 147 1.94 -3.21 -1.30
C VAL A 147 1.58 -4.34 -0.36
N ASP A 148 2.53 -4.71 0.48
CA ASP A 148 2.38 -5.75 1.48
C ASP A 148 2.98 -5.25 2.80
N ALA A 149 2.09 -4.93 3.75
CA ALA A 149 2.45 -4.51 5.08
C ALA A 149 2.35 -5.69 6.05
N ARG A 150 3.43 -5.92 6.80
CA ARG A 150 3.54 -7.02 7.76
C ARG A 150 3.89 -6.51 9.14
N ALA A 151 3.24 -7.06 10.18
CA ALA A 151 3.64 -6.83 11.55
C ALA A 151 4.99 -7.50 11.82
N GLY A 152 5.80 -6.90 12.68
CA GLY A 152 7.09 -7.43 13.13
C GLY A 152 6.96 -8.49 14.22
N ASP A 153 5.90 -9.29 14.20
CA ASP A 153 5.70 -10.42 15.11
C ASP A 153 6.33 -11.70 14.54
N ALA A 154 6.41 -12.76 15.36
CA ALA A 154 7.04 -14.02 14.95
C ALA A 154 6.37 -14.68 13.72
N ASN A 155 5.09 -14.38 13.47
CA ASN A 155 4.31 -14.95 12.38
C ASN A 155 4.34 -14.10 11.10
N ASN A 156 4.97 -12.92 11.12
CA ASN A 156 4.95 -11.98 10.00
C ASN A 156 3.50 -11.70 9.53
N THR A 157 2.64 -11.38 10.50
CA THR A 157 1.19 -11.27 10.31
C THR A 157 0.87 -10.18 9.28
N CYS A 158 -0.06 -10.46 8.36
CA CYS A 158 -0.48 -9.49 7.35
C CYS A 158 -1.29 -8.36 7.98
N LEU A 159 -0.75 -7.15 7.96
CA LEU A 159 -1.51 -5.95 8.30
C LEU A 159 -2.48 -5.66 7.17
N PHE A 160 -1.95 -5.35 5.99
CA PHE A 160 -2.75 -5.21 4.78
C PHE A 160 -1.92 -5.56 3.55
N ALA A 161 -2.57 -6.08 2.51
CA ALA A 161 -1.94 -6.38 1.23
C ALA A 161 -2.92 -6.08 0.08
N MET A 162 -2.45 -5.30 -0.89
CA MET A 162 -3.27 -4.89 -2.03
C MET A 162 -2.41 -4.65 -3.26
N LYS A 163 -3.05 -4.65 -4.42
CA LYS A 163 -2.41 -4.37 -5.70
C LYS A 163 -3.25 -3.44 -6.55
N LEU A 164 -2.57 -2.68 -7.40
CA LEU A 164 -3.16 -1.84 -8.43
C LEU A 164 -2.49 -2.17 -9.77
N THR A 165 -3.29 -2.41 -10.80
CA THR A 165 -2.79 -2.59 -12.16
C THR A 165 -3.34 -1.49 -13.05
N GLN A 166 -2.48 -0.77 -13.76
CA GLN A 166 -2.88 0.31 -14.67
C GLN A 166 -1.89 0.46 -15.82
N TRP A 167 -2.35 1.06 -16.92
CA TRP A 167 -1.47 1.51 -17.98
C TRP A 167 -0.73 2.79 -17.56
N LEU A 168 0.60 2.82 -17.72
CA LEU A 168 1.40 4.03 -17.55
C LEU A 168 2.21 4.30 -18.82
N GLU A 169 2.27 5.57 -19.19
CA GLU A 169 3.13 6.03 -20.28
C GLU A 169 4.51 6.41 -19.73
N GLY A 170 5.53 5.83 -20.32
CA GLY A 170 6.94 6.04 -19.99
C GLY A 170 7.73 6.66 -21.13
N ARG A 171 8.92 7.16 -20.82
CA ARG A 171 9.87 7.70 -21.83
C ARG A 171 11.16 6.90 -21.94
N LEU A 172 11.31 5.87 -21.10
CA LEU A 172 12.40 4.93 -21.22
C LEU A 172 12.10 4.03 -22.43
N ASN A 173 13.05 3.93 -23.36
CA ASN A 173 12.94 3.09 -24.55
C ASN A 173 13.29 1.62 -24.24
#